data_AF-A0A2D6D6E9-F1
#
_entry.id   AF-A0A2D6D6E9-F1
#
_cell.length_a   1.000
_cell.length_b   1.000
_cell.length_c   1.000
_cell.angle_alpha   90.00
_cell.angle_beta   90.00
_cell.angle_gamma   90.00
#
_symmetry.space_group_name_H-M   'P 1'
#
loop_
_entity.id
_entity.type
_entity.pdbx_description
1 polymer ?
#
loop_
_entity_poly.entity_id
_entity_poly.type
_entity_poly.pdbx_seq_one_letter_code
_entity_poly.pdbx_strand_id
1 'polypeptide(L)' 'MTYDLVKETKRAIAAELKLQQCYREMSTKSDNPKVRAVIHDLLLMEEMNEVLLRSLNHSLSSLRS' A
#
# COMPACT_ATOMS: atom_id res chain seq x y z
N MET A 1 -16.55 11.52 12.17
CA MET A 1 -16.79 10.39 11.25
C MET A 1 -16.01 10.54 9.93
N THR A 2 -16.36 11.42 8.99
CA THR A 2 -15.61 11.55 7.71
C THR A 2 -14.17 12.06 7.90
N TYR A 3 -13.94 12.93 8.89
CA TYR A 3 -12.60 13.43 9.25
C TYR A 3 -11.68 12.30 9.74
N ASP A 4 -12.24 11.41 10.57
CA ASP A 4 -11.50 10.26 11.10
C ASP A 4 -11.14 9.29 9.98
N LEU A 5 -12.08 9.04 9.05
CA LEU A 5 -11.84 8.17 7.89
C LEU A 5 -10.73 8.71 6.98
N VAL A 6 -10.73 10.00 6.62
CA VAL A 6 -9.64 10.60 5.80
C VAL A 6 -8.28 10.46 6.49
N LYS A 7 -8.23 10.65 7.81
CA LYS A 7 -7.00 10.50 8.59
C LYS A 7 -6.51 9.05 8.59
N GLU A 8 -7.41 8.09 8.79
CA GLU A 8 -7.07 6.67 8.77
C GLU A 8 -6.68 6.19 7.36
N THR A 9 -7.33 6.66 6.29
CA THR A 9 -6.91 6.32 4.92
C THR A 9 -5.51 6.85 4.61
N LYS A 10 -5.15 8.06 5.06
CA LYS A 10 -3.78 8.58 4.92
C LYS A 10 -2.75 7.74 5.68
N ARG A 11 -3.10 7.24 6.87
CA ARG A 11 -2.24 6.33 7.64
C ARG A 11 -2.06 4.98 6.94
N ALA A 12 -3.15 4.43 6.40
CA ALA A 12 -3.12 3.19 5.64
C ALA A 12 -2.22 3.33 4.41
N ILE A 13 -2.34 4.40 3.61
CA ILE A 13 -1.45 4.67 2.46
C ILE A 13 0.02 4.71 2.90
N ALA A 14 0.32 5.37 4.02
CA ALA A 14 1.70 5.43 4.53
C ALA A 14 2.21 4.06 5.02
N ALA A 15 1.33 3.19 5.50
CA ALA A 15 1.67 1.82 5.86
C ALA A 15 1.95 0.96 4.62
N GLU A 16 1.12 1.07 3.57
CA GLU A 16 1.34 0.35 2.31
C GLU A 16 2.69 0.71 1.69
N LEU A 17 3.02 2.00 1.61
CA LEU A 17 4.31 2.47 1.08
C LEU A 17 5.51 1.90 1.86
N LYS A 18 5.40 1.79 3.19
CA LYS A 18 6.45 1.17 4.02
C LYS A 18 6.56 -0.33 3.76
N LEU A 19 5.44 -1.02 3.58
CA LEU A 19 5.41 -2.44 3.33
C LEU A 19 5.95 -2.78 1.94
N GLN A 20 5.60 -2.00 0.93
CA GLN A 20 6.20 -2.08 -0.41
C GLN A 20 7.73 -1.93 -0.35
N GLN A 21 8.24 -0.93 0.39
CA GLN A 21 9.69 -0.77 0.58
C GLN A 21 10.33 -1.99 1.24
N CYS A 22 9.69 -2.55 2.27
CA CYS A 22 10.15 -3.77 2.92
C CYS A 22 10.24 -4.95 1.94
N TYR A 23 9.22 -5.17 1.11
CA TYR A 23 9.23 -6.23 0.10
C TYR A 23 10.31 -6.01 -0.97
N ARG A 24 10.54 -4.77 -1.41
CA ARG A 24 11.65 -4.46 -2.32
C ARG A 24 13.00 -4.83 -1.71
N GLU A 25 13.23 -4.51 -0.43
CA GLU A 25 14.46 -4.89 0.28
C GLU A 25 14.58 -6.38 0.54
N MET A 26 13.48 -7.09 0.80
CA MET A 26 13.49 -8.54 0.97
C MET A 26 13.80 -9.26 -0.34
N SER A 27 13.27 -8.75 -1.46
CA SER A 27 13.50 -9.32 -2.79
C SER A 27 14.96 -9.28 -3.18
N THR A 28 15.67 -8.19 -2.88
CA THR A 28 17.11 -8.04 -3.16
C THR A 28 18.00 -8.90 -2.25
N LYS A 29 17.50 -9.33 -1.10
CA LYS A 29 18.23 -10.17 -0.13
C LYS A 29 17.98 -11.67 -0.31
N SER A 30 17.04 -12.08 -1.17
CA SER A 30 16.66 -13.47 -1.34
C SER A 30 17.29 -14.12 -2.58
N ASP A 31 18.16 -15.10 -2.36
CA ASP A 31 18.75 -15.91 -3.45
C ASP A 31 17.77 -16.94 -4.05
N ASN A 32 16.73 -17.32 -3.30
CA ASN A 32 15.75 -18.30 -3.74
C ASN A 32 14.74 -17.68 -4.74
N PRO A 33 14.68 -18.17 -6.00
CA PRO A 33 13.78 -17.61 -7.02
C PRO A 33 12.29 -17.80 -6.67
N LYS A 34 11.91 -18.87 -5.97
CA LYS A 34 10.52 -19.08 -5.54
C LYS A 34 10.11 -18.06 -4.48
N VAL A 35 11.00 -17.76 -3.54
CA VAL A 35 10.77 -16.74 -2.53
C VAL A 35 10.67 -15.36 -3.18
N ARG A 36 11.53 -15.03 -4.15
CA ARG A 36 11.43 -13.77 -4.91
C ARG A 36 10.10 -13.64 -5.65
N ALA A 37 9.60 -14.72 -6.25
CA ALA A 37 8.30 -14.71 -6.92
C ALA A 37 7.16 -14.39 -5.93
N VAL A 38 7.14 -15.03 -4.77
CA VAL A 38 6.14 -14.73 -3.71
C VAL A 38 6.24 -13.29 -3.23
N ILE A 39 7.47 -12.79 -2.98
CA ILE A 39 7.67 -11.39 -2.57
C ILE A 39 7.19 -10.42 -3.65
N HIS A 40 7.42 -10.74 -4.93
CA HIS A 40 6.93 -9.94 -6.04
C HIS A 40 5.40 -9.90 -6.10
N ASP A 41 4.73 -11.03 -5.91
CA ASP A 41 3.27 -11.08 -5.88
C ASP A 41 2.71 -10.27 -4.71
N LEU A 42 3.32 -10.38 -3.52
CA LEU A 42 2.94 -9.56 -2.36
C LEU A 42 3.16 -8.07 -2.63
N LEU A 43 4.28 -7.69 -3.24
CA LEU A 43 4.54 -6.30 -3.61
C LEU A 43 3.47 -5.75 -4.57
N LEU A 44 3.08 -6.51 -5.59
CA LEU A 44 2.01 -6.12 -6.51
C LEU A 44 0.69 -5.91 -5.77
N MET A 45 0.37 -6.77 -4.79
CA MET A 45 -0.84 -6.61 -3.98
C MET A 45 -0.82 -5.30 -3.17
N GLU A 46 0.31 -4.93 -2.56
CA GLU A 46 0.38 -3.68 -1.79
C GLU A 46 0.40 -2.43 -2.69
N GLU A 47 0.94 -2.52 -3.90
CA GLU A 47 0.82 -1.46 -4.92
C GLU A 47 -0.65 -1.27 -5.31
N MET A 48 -1.41 -2.35 -5.49
CA MET A 48 -2.85 -2.28 -5.74
C MET A 48 -3.61 -1.68 -4.53
N ASN A 49 -3.29 -2.11 -3.31
CA ASN A 49 -3.91 -1.58 -2.09
C ASN A 49 -3.68 -0.07 -1.95
N GLU A 50 -2.46 0.40 -2.22
CA GLU A 50 -2.14 1.83 -2.22
C GLU A 50 -3.02 2.60 -3.20
N VAL A 51 -3.16 2.12 -4.44
CA VAL A 51 -3.99 2.77 -5.48
C VAL A 51 -5.45 2.85 -5.02
N LEU A 52 -6.00 1.76 -4.48
CA LEU A 52 -7.38 1.72 -3.98
C LEU A 52 -7.58 2.69 -2.81
N LEU A 53 -6.64 2.76 -1.86
CA LEU A 53 -6.69 3.68 -0.73
C LEU A 53 -6.57 5.14 -1.19
N ARG A 54 -5.74 5.44 -2.20
CA ARG A 54 -5.66 6.79 -2.78
C ARG A 54 -6.97 7.19 -3.45
N SER A 55 -7.59 6.28 -4.20
CA SER A 55 -8.90 6.49 -4.81
C SER A 55 -9.96 6.79 -3.74
N LEU A 56 -10.01 5.96 -2.69
CA LEU A 56 -10.90 6.16 -1.54
C LEU A 56 -10.66 7.52 -0.86
N ASN A 57 -9.41 7.86 -0.57
CA ASN A 57 -9.07 9.14 0.06
C ASN A 57 -9.48 10.34 -0.80
N HIS A 58 -9.36 10.23 -2.13
CA HIS A 58 -9.83 11.26 -3.06
C HIS A 58 -11.35 11.41 -3.00
N SER A 59 -12.11 10.32 -3.09
CA SER A 59 -13.59 10.34 -2.99
C SER A 59 -14.07 10.87 -1.64
N LEU A 60 -13.41 10.51 -0.53
CA LEU A 60 -13.75 11.04 0.80
C LEU A 60 -13.44 12.54 0.92
N SER A 61 -12.41 13.02 0.22
CA SER A 61 -12.05 14.44 0.21
C SER A 61 -12.98 15.27 -0.68
N SER A 62 -13.50 14.71 -1.78
CA SER A 62 -14.45 15.41 -2.66
C SER A 62 -15.86 15.49 -2.07
N LEU A 63 -16.27 14.52 -1.24
CA LEU A 63 -17.53 14.59 -0.48
C LEU A 63 -17.52 15.66 0.63
N ARG A 64 -16.35 16.27 0.89
CA ARG A 64 -16.16 17.32 1.90
C ARG A 64 -16.24 18.74 1.32
N SER A 65 -15.94 18.90 0.04
CA SER A 65 -16.00 20.17 -0.69
C SER A 65 -17.40 20.47 -1.19
#